data_AF-A0A7S1Q8J5-F1
#
_entry.id   AF-A0A7S1Q8J5-F1
#
_cell.length_a   1.000
_cell.length_b   1.000
_cell.length_c   1.000
_cell.angle_alpha   90.00
_cell.angle_beta   90.00
_cell.angle_gamma   90.00
#
_symmetry.space_group_name_H-M   'P 1'
#
loop_
_entity.id
_entity.type
_entity.pdbx_description
1 polymer ?
#
loop_
_entity_poly.entity_id
_entity_poly.type
_entity_poly.pdbx_seq_one_letter_code
_entity_poly.pdbx_strand_id
1 'polypeptide(L)'
;CMQTAADHEATVKAREEELKVIAEAKNILADSTSGAVGQTYSLLQAGARTVSSLRTRADLANAEIVNLVNKLAKEHHSSALAQLASRIAVTLRFGTGAGEDVFTKVKGLIRTMIEKLEAEAGSEATEKAYCDEQIAKTEEKKGELDADLAKLMAKIDQATAKSATLKGEVKELNEELANLARQQAEMDLARKEGHDAFVKAQADLSTGLAGGGKGLR
;
A
#
# COMPACT_ATOMS: atom_id res chain seq x y z
N CYS A 1 6.69 1.80 29.37
CA CYS A 1 5.78 1.16 30.35
C CYS A 1 4.35 1.69 30.30
N MET A 2 4.08 3.00 30.25
CA MET A 2 2.69 3.49 30.22
C MET A 2 2.00 3.30 28.86
N GLN A 3 2.70 3.52 27.74
CA GLN A 3 2.15 3.27 26.40
C GLN A 3 1.83 1.79 26.17
N THR A 4 2.75 0.89 26.53
CA THR A 4 2.56 -0.57 26.41
C THR A 4 1.37 -1.10 27.21
N ALA A 5 1.05 -0.50 28.36
CA ALA A 5 -0.11 -0.88 29.16
C ALA A 5 -1.42 -0.41 28.50
N ALA A 6 -1.43 0.81 27.95
CA ALA A 6 -2.57 1.34 27.21
C ALA A 6 -2.83 0.57 25.91
N ASP A 7 -1.78 0.22 25.17
CA ASP A 7 -1.87 -0.59 23.95
C ASP A 7 -2.39 -2.00 24.24
N HIS A 8 -1.96 -2.61 25.36
CA HIS A 8 -2.47 -3.91 25.77
C HIS A 8 -3.96 -3.85 26.16
N GLU A 9 -4.38 -2.84 26.92
CA GLU A 9 -5.79 -2.66 27.28
C GLU A 9 -6.68 -2.44 26.04
N ALA A 10 -6.21 -1.67 25.06
CA ALA A 10 -6.91 -1.48 23.79
C ALA A 10 -7.04 -2.79 23.00
N THR A 11 -5.98 -3.61 22.96
CA THR A 11 -6.01 -4.92 22.25
C THR A 11 -6.94 -5.93 22.92
N VAL A 12 -7.05 -5.92 24.26
CA VAL A 12 -7.94 -6.83 25.00
C VAL A 12 -9.41 -6.43 24.75
N LYS A 13 -9.73 -5.13 24.78
CA LYS A 13 -11.08 -4.63 24.45
C LYS A 13 -11.48 -4.97 23.01
N ALA A 14 -10.58 -4.77 22.06
CA ALA A 14 -10.83 -5.14 20.65
C ALA A 14 -11.09 -6.64 20.49
N ARG A 15 -10.33 -7.51 21.17
CA ARG A 15 -10.56 -8.97 21.15
C ARG A 15 -11.88 -9.38 21.78
N GLU A 16 -12.30 -8.73 22.87
CA GLU A 16 -13.61 -9.01 23.47
C GLU A 16 -14.77 -8.63 22.53
N GLU A 17 -14.64 -7.53 21.80
CA GLU A 17 -15.62 -7.14 20.79
C GLU A 17 -15.62 -8.11 19.61
N GLU A 18 -14.46 -8.54 19.11
CA GLU A 18 -14.37 -9.57 18.06
C GLU A 18 -15.02 -10.89 18.49
N LEU A 19 -14.79 -11.34 19.73
CA LEU A 19 -15.39 -12.57 20.24
C LEU A 19 -16.92 -12.48 20.34
N LYS A 20 -17.47 -11.30 20.67
CA LYS A 20 -18.92 -11.07 20.67
C LYS A 20 -19.49 -11.14 19.25
N VAL A 21 -18.83 -10.52 18.28
CA VAL A 21 -19.25 -10.57 16.87
C VAL A 21 -19.20 -12.01 16.33
N ILE A 22 -18.17 -12.79 16.66
CA ILE A 22 -18.07 -14.20 16.29
C ILE A 22 -19.19 -15.02 16.94
N ALA A 23 -19.53 -14.75 18.20
CA ALA A 23 -20.64 -15.42 18.88
C ALA A 23 -22.00 -15.10 18.24
N GLU A 24 -22.22 -13.85 17.84
CA GLU A 24 -23.43 -13.41 17.15
C GLU A 24 -23.53 -14.01 15.74
N ALA A 25 -22.44 -14.03 14.98
CA ALA A 25 -22.37 -14.71 13.69
C ALA A 25 -22.64 -16.22 13.82
N LYS A 26 -22.14 -16.86 14.87
CA LYS A 26 -22.42 -18.28 15.16
C LYS A 26 -23.90 -18.53 15.48
N ASN A 27 -24.54 -17.63 16.23
CA ASN A 27 -25.97 -17.73 16.51
C ASN A 27 -26.81 -17.53 15.25
N ILE A 28 -26.49 -16.52 14.41
CA ILE A 28 -27.17 -16.30 13.12
C ILE A 28 -27.01 -17.53 12.22
N LEU A 29 -25.82 -18.14 12.18
CA LEU A 29 -25.60 -19.39 11.45
C LEU A 29 -26.40 -20.56 12.05
N ALA A 30 -26.47 -20.69 13.37
CA ALA A 30 -27.24 -21.75 14.03
C ALA A 30 -28.75 -21.60 13.79
N ASP A 31 -29.28 -20.37 13.86
CA ASP A 31 -30.69 -20.06 13.65
C ASP A 31 -31.08 -20.25 12.18
N SER A 32 -30.23 -19.80 11.24
CA SER A 32 -30.43 -19.98 9.79
C SER A 32 -30.24 -21.44 9.32
N THR A 33 -29.55 -22.29 10.09
CA THR A 33 -29.31 -23.70 9.75
C THR A 33 -30.09 -24.69 10.61
N SER A 34 -30.92 -24.25 11.54
CA SER A 34 -31.72 -25.09 12.44
C SER A 34 -32.62 -26.11 11.72
N GLY A 35 -33.06 -25.81 10.48
CA GLY A 35 -33.77 -26.78 9.60
C GLY A 35 -32.86 -27.74 8.82
N ALA A 36 -31.59 -27.39 8.59
CA ALA A 36 -30.62 -28.18 7.82
C ALA A 36 -29.78 -29.12 8.70
N VAL A 37 -29.54 -28.76 9.97
CA VAL A 37 -28.71 -29.53 10.89
C VAL A 37 -29.41 -30.80 11.39
N GLY A 38 -30.74 -30.80 11.51
CA GLY A 38 -31.49 -32.03 11.84
C GLY A 38 -31.38 -33.13 10.77
N GLN A 39 -31.25 -32.74 9.50
CA GLN A 39 -31.08 -33.67 8.38
C GLN A 39 -29.65 -34.22 8.28
N THR A 40 -28.63 -33.44 8.66
CA THR A 40 -27.22 -33.89 8.61
C THR A 40 -26.86 -34.85 9.75
N TYR A 41 -27.42 -34.68 10.95
CA TYR A 41 -27.18 -35.61 12.06
C TYR A 41 -27.98 -36.92 11.93
N SER A 42 -29.18 -36.90 11.33
CA SER A 42 -29.93 -38.11 10.99
C SER A 42 -29.21 -38.97 9.93
N LEU A 43 -28.47 -38.32 9.03
CA LEU A 43 -27.71 -38.98 7.98
C LEU A 43 -26.45 -39.70 8.49
N LEU A 44 -25.83 -39.22 9.58
CA LEU A 44 -24.67 -39.89 10.19
C LEU A 44 -25.04 -41.14 10.99
N GLN A 45 -26.23 -41.18 11.61
CA GLN A 45 -26.70 -42.37 12.33
C GLN A 45 -27.20 -43.48 11.38
N ALA A 46 -27.58 -43.11 10.15
CA ALA A 46 -27.78 -44.05 9.05
C ALA A 46 -26.46 -44.54 8.41
N GLY A 47 -25.33 -43.86 8.66
CA GLY A 47 -24.01 -44.21 8.15
C GLY A 47 -23.47 -45.56 8.66
N ALA A 48 -23.83 -45.96 9.88
CA ALA A 48 -23.39 -47.23 10.47
C ALA A 48 -24.15 -48.47 9.96
N ARG A 49 -25.22 -48.30 9.16
CA ARG A 49 -25.99 -49.42 8.57
C ARG A 49 -25.83 -49.57 7.06
N THR A 50 -24.96 -48.77 6.42
CA THR A 50 -24.84 -48.75 4.95
C THR A 50 -23.57 -49.44 4.42
N VAL A 51 -23.11 -50.51 5.10
CA VAL A 51 -22.02 -51.38 4.60
C VAL A 51 -22.56 -52.68 3.97
N SER A 52 -23.89 -52.85 3.91
CA SER A 52 -24.49 -54.18 3.64
C SER A 52 -25.30 -54.29 2.33
N SER A 53 -25.05 -53.46 1.31
CA SER A 53 -25.82 -53.57 0.05
C SER A 53 -25.06 -53.14 -1.23
N LEU A 54 -23.80 -53.52 -1.39
CA LEU A 54 -23.21 -53.62 -2.74
C LEU A 54 -23.53 -55.01 -3.27
N ARG A 55 -24.72 -55.19 -3.86
CA ARG A 55 -25.19 -56.51 -4.31
C ARG A 55 -24.92 -56.76 -5.79
N THR A 56 -24.69 -55.70 -6.58
CA THR A 56 -24.53 -55.78 -8.03
C THR A 56 -23.28 -55.04 -8.53
N ARG A 57 -22.80 -55.39 -9.73
CA ARG A 57 -21.70 -54.66 -10.40
C ARG A 57 -22.04 -53.19 -10.68
N ALA A 58 -23.32 -52.88 -10.86
CA ALA A 58 -23.80 -51.51 -11.04
C ALA A 58 -23.63 -50.68 -9.76
N ASP A 59 -23.90 -51.26 -8.59
CA ASP A 59 -23.72 -50.59 -7.30
C ASP A 59 -22.25 -50.21 -7.04
N LEU A 60 -21.32 -51.09 -7.45
CA LEU A 60 -19.89 -50.84 -7.32
C LEU A 60 -19.41 -49.70 -8.23
N ALA A 61 -19.81 -49.73 -9.51
CA ALA A 61 -19.49 -48.67 -10.47
C ALA A 61 -20.07 -47.30 -10.03
N ASN A 62 -21.26 -47.32 -9.43
CA ASN A 62 -21.92 -46.13 -8.89
C ASN A 62 -21.15 -45.52 -7.71
N ALA A 63 -20.63 -46.35 -6.81
CA ALA A 63 -19.79 -45.90 -5.70
C ALA A 63 -18.45 -45.35 -6.19
N GLU A 64 -17.85 -45.94 -7.22
CA GLU A 64 -16.59 -45.49 -7.81
C GLU A 64 -16.70 -44.09 -8.43
N ILE A 65 -17.79 -43.80 -9.16
CA ILE A 65 -18.03 -42.48 -9.75
C ILE A 65 -18.11 -41.40 -8.67
N VAL A 66 -18.88 -41.63 -7.60
CA VAL A 66 -19.00 -40.67 -6.49
C VAL A 66 -17.65 -40.47 -5.80
N ASN A 67 -16.87 -41.54 -5.60
CA ASN A 67 -15.54 -41.46 -5.00
C ASN A 67 -14.55 -40.70 -5.87
N LEU A 68 -14.59 -40.87 -7.19
CA LEU A 68 -13.73 -40.14 -8.13
C LEU A 68 -14.01 -38.63 -8.06
N VAL A 69 -15.29 -38.23 -8.13
CA VAL A 69 -15.68 -36.81 -8.06
C VAL A 69 -15.35 -36.22 -6.68
N ASN A 70 -15.51 -36.99 -5.60
CA ASN A 70 -15.10 -36.56 -4.26
C ASN A 70 -13.57 -36.42 -4.12
N LYS A 71 -12.80 -37.27 -4.79
CA LYS A 71 -11.33 -37.18 -4.80
C LYS A 71 -10.89 -35.91 -5.51
N LEU A 72 -11.45 -35.63 -6.69
CA LEU A 72 -11.22 -34.40 -7.44
C LEU A 72 -11.61 -33.15 -6.62
N ALA A 73 -12.73 -33.20 -5.91
CA ALA A 73 -13.14 -32.11 -5.03
C ALA A 73 -12.13 -31.83 -3.91
N LYS A 74 -11.50 -32.88 -3.36
CA LYS A 74 -10.46 -32.76 -2.33
C LYS A 74 -9.12 -32.28 -2.89
N GLU A 75 -8.71 -32.78 -4.05
CA GLU A 75 -7.46 -32.40 -4.70
C GLU A 75 -7.47 -30.94 -5.17
N HIS A 76 -8.60 -30.48 -5.72
CA HIS A 76 -8.76 -29.10 -6.18
C HIS A 76 -9.42 -28.17 -5.15
N HIS A 77 -9.66 -28.65 -3.92
CA HIS A 77 -10.35 -27.91 -2.85
C HIS A 77 -11.67 -27.24 -3.29
N SER A 78 -12.38 -27.86 -4.24
CA SER A 78 -13.56 -27.28 -4.87
C SER A 78 -14.84 -27.71 -4.13
N SER A 79 -15.47 -26.75 -3.45
CA SER A 79 -16.78 -26.94 -2.81
C SER A 79 -17.88 -27.27 -3.83
N ALA A 80 -17.76 -26.74 -5.05
CA ALA A 80 -18.67 -27.02 -6.15
C ALA A 80 -18.61 -28.49 -6.61
N LEU A 81 -17.40 -29.07 -6.73
CA LEU A 81 -17.23 -30.49 -7.06
C LEU A 81 -17.71 -31.40 -5.92
N ALA A 82 -17.53 -31.01 -4.65
CA ALA A 82 -18.04 -31.74 -3.50
C ALA A 82 -19.58 -31.77 -3.47
N GLN A 83 -20.22 -30.66 -3.82
CA GLN A 83 -21.67 -30.58 -3.98
C GLN A 83 -22.18 -31.44 -5.13
N LEU A 84 -21.44 -31.50 -6.25
CA LEU A 84 -21.75 -32.37 -7.38
C LEU A 84 -21.68 -33.86 -6.98
N ALA A 85 -20.62 -34.28 -6.28
CA ALA A 85 -20.49 -35.65 -5.78
C ALA A 85 -21.69 -36.05 -4.90
N SER A 86 -22.13 -35.13 -4.04
CA SER A 86 -23.29 -35.33 -3.17
C SER A 86 -24.60 -35.45 -3.96
N ARG A 87 -24.80 -34.60 -4.99
CA ARG A 87 -25.98 -34.69 -5.89
C ARG A 87 -26.00 -36.00 -6.68
N ILE A 88 -24.85 -36.44 -7.19
CA ILE A 88 -24.71 -37.71 -7.91
C ILE A 88 -25.09 -38.89 -6.99
N ALA A 89 -24.58 -38.91 -5.75
CA ALA A 89 -24.90 -39.95 -4.78
C ALA A 89 -26.41 -40.05 -4.48
N VAL A 90 -27.10 -38.91 -4.37
CA VAL A 90 -28.55 -38.86 -4.17
C VAL A 90 -29.30 -39.36 -5.41
N THR A 91 -28.91 -38.91 -6.61
CA THR A 91 -29.55 -39.37 -7.86
C THR A 91 -29.40 -40.88 -8.09
N LEU A 92 -28.26 -41.47 -7.71
CA LEU A 92 -28.01 -42.90 -7.81
C LEU A 92 -28.82 -43.71 -6.78
N ARG A 93 -29.03 -43.16 -5.57
CA ARG A 93 -29.74 -43.85 -4.49
C ARG A 93 -31.26 -43.83 -4.64
N PHE A 94 -31.82 -42.77 -5.22
CA PHE A 94 -33.28 -42.56 -5.32
C PHE A 94 -33.82 -42.60 -6.76
N GLY A 95 -32.96 -42.81 -7.76
CA GLY A 95 -33.32 -42.74 -9.17
C GLY A 95 -34.10 -43.93 -9.75
N THR A 96 -34.37 -44.98 -8.98
CA THR A 96 -35.01 -46.22 -9.47
C THR A 96 -36.54 -46.16 -9.59
N GLY A 97 -37.17 -45.03 -9.24
CA GLY A 97 -38.64 -44.90 -9.15
C GLY A 97 -39.37 -44.35 -10.39
N ALA A 98 -38.67 -43.79 -11.36
CA ALA A 98 -39.26 -43.22 -12.58
C ALA A 98 -38.40 -43.68 -13.76
N GLY A 99 -39.00 -44.28 -14.79
CA GLY A 99 -38.34 -45.01 -15.89
C GLY A 99 -37.42 -44.21 -16.83
N GLU A 100 -36.72 -43.20 -16.32
CA GLU A 100 -35.69 -42.41 -16.98
C GLU A 100 -34.32 -42.84 -16.47
N ASP A 101 -33.40 -43.12 -17.39
CA ASP A 101 -32.11 -43.75 -17.09
C ASP A 101 -31.23 -42.85 -16.20
N VAL A 102 -31.00 -43.28 -14.95
CA VAL A 102 -30.26 -42.54 -13.91
C VAL A 102 -28.87 -42.12 -14.38
N PHE A 103 -28.24 -42.93 -15.23
CA PHE A 103 -26.94 -42.64 -15.82
C PHE A 103 -26.96 -41.44 -16.77
N THR A 104 -28.06 -41.21 -17.47
CA THR A 104 -28.22 -40.05 -18.36
C THR A 104 -28.23 -38.76 -17.55
N LYS A 105 -28.89 -38.76 -16.38
CA LYS A 105 -28.90 -37.62 -15.45
C LYS A 105 -27.52 -37.33 -14.87
N VAL A 106 -26.80 -38.36 -14.43
CA VAL A 106 -25.42 -38.20 -13.90
C VAL A 106 -24.48 -37.67 -14.98
N LYS A 107 -24.55 -38.20 -16.21
CA LYS A 107 -23.78 -37.67 -17.35
C LYS A 107 -24.12 -36.21 -17.66
N GLY A 108 -25.40 -35.83 -17.58
CA GLY A 108 -25.84 -34.45 -17.74
C GLY A 108 -25.23 -33.52 -16.68
N LEU A 109 -25.32 -33.90 -15.40
CA LEU A 109 -24.75 -33.12 -14.29
C LEU A 109 -23.23 -32.93 -14.42
N ILE A 110 -22.51 -33.96 -14.84
CA ILE A 110 -21.06 -33.87 -15.08
C ILE A 110 -20.76 -32.97 -16.28
N ARG A 111 -21.48 -33.11 -17.39
CA ARG A 111 -21.31 -32.25 -18.59
C ARG A 111 -21.54 -30.78 -18.29
N THR A 112 -22.62 -30.44 -17.59
CA THR A 112 -22.90 -29.05 -17.19
C THR A 112 -21.79 -28.47 -16.32
N MET A 113 -21.17 -29.28 -15.45
CA MET A 113 -20.05 -28.82 -14.65
C MET A 113 -18.78 -28.61 -15.48
N ILE A 114 -18.52 -29.49 -16.46
CA ILE A 114 -17.39 -29.34 -17.39
C ILE A 114 -17.55 -28.08 -18.22
N GLU A 115 -18.72 -27.86 -18.84
CA GLU A 115 -19.02 -26.66 -19.62
C GLU A 115 -18.83 -25.38 -18.79
N LYS A 116 -19.26 -25.40 -17.53
CA LYS A 116 -19.07 -24.29 -16.61
C LYS A 116 -17.57 -24.03 -16.30
N LEU A 117 -16.80 -25.08 -16.02
CA LEU A 117 -15.36 -24.96 -15.76
C LEU A 117 -14.57 -24.50 -16.99
N GLU A 118 -14.95 -24.94 -18.19
CA GLU A 118 -14.33 -24.49 -19.45
C GLU A 118 -14.63 -23.01 -19.72
N ALA A 119 -15.86 -22.56 -19.46
CA ALA A 119 -16.22 -21.15 -19.59
C ALA A 119 -15.50 -20.26 -18.57
N GLU A 120 -15.41 -20.70 -17.31
CA GLU A 120 -14.67 -19.99 -16.25
C GLU A 120 -13.18 -19.89 -16.59
N ALA A 121 -12.56 -20.98 -17.07
CA ALA A 121 -11.16 -20.98 -17.49
C ALA A 121 -10.88 -20.01 -18.66
N GLY A 122 -11.81 -19.92 -19.62
CA GLY A 122 -11.73 -18.94 -20.71
C GLY A 122 -11.78 -17.50 -20.21
N SER A 123 -12.69 -17.20 -19.27
CA SER A 123 -12.81 -15.86 -18.66
C SER A 123 -11.58 -15.51 -17.83
N GLU A 124 -11.10 -16.42 -16.98
CA GLU A 124 -9.90 -16.22 -16.15
C GLU A 124 -8.65 -15.97 -17.00
N ALA A 125 -8.50 -16.65 -18.15
CA ALA A 125 -7.36 -16.40 -19.04
C ALA A 125 -7.36 -14.96 -19.57
N THR A 126 -8.53 -14.42 -19.93
CA THR A 126 -8.66 -13.04 -20.40
C THR A 126 -8.44 -12.02 -19.29
N GLU A 127 -8.99 -12.27 -18.10
CA GLU A 127 -8.83 -11.41 -16.94
C GLU A 127 -7.39 -11.41 -16.43
N LYS A 128 -6.72 -12.57 -16.41
CA LYS A 128 -5.31 -12.68 -16.07
C LYS A 128 -4.44 -11.86 -17.03
N ALA A 129 -4.67 -11.97 -18.34
CA ALA A 129 -3.92 -11.19 -19.32
C ALA A 129 -4.12 -9.68 -19.10
N TYR A 130 -5.35 -9.25 -18.79
CA TYR A 130 -5.64 -7.86 -18.45
C TYR A 130 -4.94 -7.42 -17.15
N CYS A 131 -5.01 -8.22 -16.08
CA CYS A 131 -4.36 -7.94 -14.82
C CYS A 131 -2.84 -7.85 -14.98
N ASP A 132 -2.21 -8.79 -15.69
CA ASP A 132 -0.77 -8.76 -15.96
C ASP A 132 -0.38 -7.49 -16.75
N GLU A 133 -1.16 -7.09 -17.76
CA GLU A 133 -0.92 -5.87 -18.54
C GLU A 133 -1.05 -4.60 -17.70
N GLN A 134 -2.11 -4.50 -16.88
CA GLN A 134 -2.33 -3.32 -16.05
C GLN A 134 -1.31 -3.21 -14.92
N ILE A 135 -0.89 -4.34 -14.34
CA ILE A 135 0.18 -4.35 -13.32
C ILE A 135 1.48 -3.86 -13.95
N ALA A 136 1.88 -4.37 -15.12
CA ALA A 136 3.09 -3.93 -15.81
C ALA A 136 3.07 -2.42 -16.10
N LYS A 137 1.96 -1.89 -16.63
CA LYS A 137 1.78 -0.45 -16.87
C LYS A 137 1.83 0.38 -15.59
N THR A 138 1.32 -0.16 -14.49
CA THR A 138 1.32 0.53 -13.20
C THR A 138 2.72 0.56 -12.58
N GLU A 139 3.47 -0.54 -12.69
CA GLU A 139 4.86 -0.62 -12.23
C GLU A 139 5.77 0.33 -13.01
N GLU A 140 5.61 0.43 -14.33
CA GLU A 140 6.35 1.38 -15.17
C GLU A 140 6.08 2.82 -14.73
N LYS A 141 4.80 3.22 -14.63
CA LYS A 141 4.42 4.56 -14.16
C LYS A 141 4.90 4.86 -12.74
N LYS A 142 4.88 3.86 -11.86
CA LYS A 142 5.43 4.01 -10.51
C LYS A 142 6.92 4.30 -10.56
N GLY A 143 7.68 3.57 -11.38
CA GLY A 143 9.11 3.80 -11.57
C GLY A 143 9.43 5.20 -12.12
N GLU A 144 8.66 5.68 -13.09
CA GLU A 144 8.78 7.05 -13.60
C GLU A 144 8.52 8.10 -12.51
N LEU A 145 7.44 7.95 -11.74
CA LEU A 145 7.09 8.86 -10.66
C LEU A 145 8.13 8.85 -9.53
N ASP A 146 8.68 7.69 -9.17
CA ASP A 146 9.73 7.56 -8.16
C ASP A 146 11.02 8.26 -8.63
N ALA A 147 11.36 8.15 -9.92
CA ALA A 147 12.50 8.85 -10.50
C ALA A 147 12.31 10.39 -10.51
N ASP A 148 11.11 10.87 -10.84
CA ASP A 148 10.77 12.29 -10.79
C ASP A 148 10.78 12.83 -9.36
N LEU A 149 10.30 12.06 -8.40
CA LEU A 149 10.34 12.40 -6.98
C LEU A 149 11.80 12.56 -6.52
N ALA A 150 12.67 11.60 -6.84
CA ALA A 150 14.09 11.68 -6.50
C ALA A 150 14.77 12.93 -7.11
N LYS A 151 14.43 13.24 -8.37
CA LYS A 151 14.94 14.44 -9.07
C LYS A 151 14.46 15.73 -8.41
N LEU A 152 13.19 15.81 -8.00
CA LEU A 152 12.64 16.97 -7.30
C LEU A 152 13.26 17.14 -5.92
N MET A 153 13.46 16.05 -5.16
CA MET A 153 14.16 16.10 -3.88
C MET A 153 15.58 16.64 -4.02
N ALA A 154 16.36 16.13 -4.99
CA ALA A 154 17.71 16.64 -5.25
C ALA A 154 17.75 18.13 -5.60
N LYS A 155 16.76 18.63 -6.35
CA LYS A 155 16.60 20.06 -6.64
C LYS A 155 16.25 20.87 -5.41
N ILE A 156 15.39 20.35 -4.53
CA ILE A 156 15.03 20.99 -3.26
C ILE A 156 16.27 21.12 -2.37
N ASP A 157 17.07 20.06 -2.26
CA ASP A 157 18.30 20.08 -1.46
C ASP A 157 19.31 21.10 -2.02
N GLN A 158 19.48 21.13 -3.34
CA GLN A 158 20.34 22.12 -3.99
C GLN A 158 19.86 23.55 -3.77
N ALA A 159 18.56 23.81 -3.88
CA ALA A 159 17.97 25.12 -3.65
C ALA A 159 18.11 25.55 -2.18
N THR A 160 17.93 24.61 -1.25
CA THR A 160 18.09 24.84 0.19
C THR A 160 19.54 25.21 0.53
N ALA A 161 20.51 24.47 0.00
CA ALA A 161 21.93 24.77 0.17
C ALA A 161 22.28 26.16 -0.39
N LYS A 162 21.84 26.48 -1.62
CA LYS A 162 22.04 27.81 -2.21
C LYS A 162 21.41 28.92 -1.38
N SER A 163 20.22 28.69 -0.83
CA SER A 163 19.56 29.67 0.04
C SER A 163 20.37 29.94 1.31
N ALA A 164 20.94 28.89 1.91
CA ALA A 164 21.81 29.03 3.08
C ALA A 164 23.10 29.80 2.73
N THR A 165 23.76 29.48 1.61
CA THR A 165 24.95 30.19 1.13
C THR A 165 24.65 31.67 0.88
N LEU A 166 23.60 31.99 0.14
CA LEU A 166 23.22 33.38 -0.17
C LEU A 166 22.91 34.18 1.11
N LYS A 167 22.28 33.57 2.11
CA LYS A 167 22.06 34.22 3.42
C LYS A 167 23.39 34.53 4.14
N GLY A 168 24.38 33.63 4.04
CA GLY A 168 25.73 33.87 4.55
C GLY A 168 26.42 35.03 3.83
N GLU A 169 26.43 35.01 2.50
CA GLU A 169 27.01 36.06 1.67
C GLU A 169 26.37 37.43 1.93
N VAL A 170 25.04 37.48 2.08
CA VAL A 170 24.34 38.73 2.42
C VAL A 170 24.80 39.27 3.78
N LYS A 171 25.04 38.40 4.76
CA LYS A 171 25.53 38.84 6.07
C LYS A 171 26.95 39.39 5.97
N GLU A 172 27.84 38.68 5.29
CA GLU A 172 29.24 39.08 5.09
C GLU A 172 29.34 40.40 4.31
N LEU A 173 28.64 40.53 3.19
CA LEU A 173 28.62 41.75 2.39
C LEU A 173 28.07 42.96 3.17
N ASN A 174 27.09 42.76 4.06
CA ASN A 174 26.61 43.84 4.92
C ASN A 174 27.67 44.28 5.95
N GLU A 175 28.43 43.32 6.51
CA GLU A 175 29.54 43.62 7.43
C GLU A 175 30.67 44.37 6.70
N GLU A 176 31.02 43.94 5.49
CA GLU A 176 31.99 44.62 4.62
C GLU A 176 31.54 46.03 4.25
N LEU A 177 30.26 46.21 3.88
CA LEU A 177 29.71 47.52 3.56
C LEU A 177 29.78 48.49 4.75
N ALA A 178 29.47 48.01 5.95
CA ALA A 178 29.57 48.79 7.18
C ALA A 178 31.03 49.16 7.49
N ASN A 179 31.97 48.23 7.31
CA ASN A 179 33.40 48.48 7.47
C ASN A 179 33.92 49.51 6.46
N LEU A 180 33.53 49.39 5.19
CA LEU A 180 33.91 50.31 4.14
C LEU A 180 33.35 51.71 4.41
N ALA A 181 32.09 51.82 4.86
CA ALA A 181 31.49 53.09 5.23
C ALA A 181 32.25 53.76 6.40
N ARG A 182 32.68 52.98 7.40
CA ARG A 182 33.51 53.49 8.50
C ARG A 182 34.87 53.98 8.01
N GLN A 183 35.56 53.20 7.19
CA GLN A 183 36.85 53.58 6.60
C GLN A 183 36.73 54.85 5.75
N GLN A 184 35.66 54.97 4.95
CA GLN A 184 35.40 56.16 4.15
C GLN A 184 35.21 57.40 5.05
N ALA A 185 34.44 57.28 6.14
CA ALA A 185 34.25 58.37 7.09
C ALA A 185 35.55 58.79 7.79
N GLU A 186 36.40 57.82 8.17
CA GLU A 186 37.72 58.08 8.76
C GLU A 186 38.65 58.80 7.76
N MET A 187 38.67 58.36 6.49
CA MET A 187 39.44 58.98 5.41
C MET A 187 38.97 60.41 5.09
N ASP A 188 37.66 60.62 5.05
CA ASP A 188 37.08 61.94 4.80
C ASP A 188 37.39 62.93 5.94
N LEU A 189 37.40 62.45 7.19
CA LEU A 189 37.78 63.23 8.36
C LEU A 189 39.26 63.62 8.29
N ALA A 190 40.16 62.65 8.05
CA ALA A 190 41.59 62.89 7.91
C ALA A 190 41.90 63.88 6.77
N ARG A 191 41.17 63.80 5.66
CA ARG A 191 41.31 64.74 4.53
C ARG A 191 40.89 66.15 4.92
N LYS A 192 39.80 66.31 5.68
CA LYS A 192 39.36 67.62 6.22
C LYS A 192 40.40 68.20 7.16
N GLU A 193 40.85 67.41 8.13
CA GLU A 193 41.86 67.86 9.12
C GLU A 193 43.18 68.25 8.42
N GLY A 194 43.62 67.45 7.45
CA GLY A 194 44.81 67.75 6.65
C GLY A 194 44.65 69.02 5.81
N HIS A 195 43.46 69.25 5.23
CA HIS A 195 43.17 70.48 4.50
C HIS A 195 43.20 71.70 5.42
N ASP A 196 42.54 71.64 6.58
CA ASP A 196 42.51 72.73 7.55
C ASP A 196 43.92 73.07 8.08
N ALA A 197 44.74 72.04 8.34
CA ALA A 197 46.13 72.21 8.74
C ALA A 197 46.97 72.86 7.63
N PHE A 198 46.78 72.44 6.37
CA PHE A 198 47.48 73.03 5.22
C PHE A 198 47.11 74.51 5.01
N VAL A 199 45.81 74.85 5.10
CA VAL A 199 45.34 76.23 4.95
C VAL A 199 45.93 77.13 6.03
N LYS A 200 45.97 76.68 7.29
CA LYS A 200 46.65 77.41 8.38
C LYS A 200 48.14 77.59 8.10
N ALA A 201 48.84 76.50 7.78
CA ALA A 201 50.27 76.54 7.48
C ALA A 201 50.60 77.46 6.29
N GLN A 202 49.75 77.48 5.26
CA GLN A 202 49.90 78.38 4.11
C GLN A 202 49.74 79.86 4.53
N ALA A 203 48.74 80.18 5.35
CA ALA A 203 48.53 81.53 5.86
C ALA A 203 49.72 82.00 6.73
N ASP A 204 50.20 81.14 7.62
CA ASP A 204 51.35 81.41 8.48
C ASP A 204 52.63 81.62 7.65
N LEU A 205 52.88 80.76 6.64
CA LEU A 205 54.03 80.87 5.74
C LEU A 205 53.98 82.17 4.92
N SER A 206 52.81 82.50 4.37
CA SER A 206 52.57 83.77 3.65
C SER A 206 52.89 84.98 4.52
N THR A 207 52.41 84.97 5.77
CA THR A 207 52.64 86.05 6.74
C THR A 207 54.12 86.15 7.11
N GLY A 208 54.80 85.01 7.30
CA GLY A 208 56.24 84.96 7.57
C GLY A 208 57.08 85.51 6.43
N LEU A 209 56.76 85.17 5.18
CA LEU A 209 57.43 85.70 3.99
C LEU A 209 57.23 87.23 3.85
N ALA A 210 56.03 87.73 4.11
CA ALA A 210 55.75 89.17 4.09
C ALA A 210 56.46 89.93 5.23
N GLY A 211 56.59 89.31 6.40
CA GLY A 211 57.35 89.87 7.54
C GLY A 211 58.85 89.95 7.27
N GLY A 212 59.43 88.91 6.66
CA GLY A 212 60.84 88.88 6.26
C GLY A 212 61.20 89.95 5.23
N GLY A 213 60.29 90.27 4.30
CA GLY A 213 60.48 91.33 3.31
C GLY A 213 60.44 92.76 3.89
N LYS A 214 59.77 92.97 5.04
CA LYS A 214 59.74 94.27 5.74
C LYS A 214 60.96 94.53 6.62
N GLY A 215 61.77 93.51 6.91
CA GLY A 215 63.02 93.65 7.67
C GLY A 215 64.26 93.95 6.82
N LEU A 216 64.12 94.05 5.49
CA LEU A 216 65.22 94.19 4.52
C LEU A 216 65.15 95.48 3.69
N ARG A 217 64.45 96.52 4.18
CA ARG A 217 64.46 97.88 3.60
C ARG A 217 64.83 98.92 4.62
#